data_AF-A0A5E6NAY0-F1
#
_entry.id   AF-A0A5E6NAY0-F1
#
_cell.length_a   1.000
_cell.length_b   1.000
_cell.length_c   1.000
_cell.angle_alpha   90.00
_cell.angle_beta   90.00
_cell.angle_gamma   90.00
#
_symmetry.space_group_name_H-M   'P 1'
#
loop_
_entity.id
_entity.type
_entity.pdbx_description
1 polymer ?
#
loop_
_entity_poly.entity_id
_entity_poly.type
_entity_poly.pdbx_seq_one_letter_code
_entity_poly.pdbx_strand_id
1 'polypeptide(L)'
;MIVSTNPQQYRNGDTHYPFRPHSDFWYLTGFKEPETVAVFSKKHYTIFLQEKNPAREIWDGERLGIAKALQTLDANQAYPINELKAQLPLLIKEATTLYYDFKACALDNDIIECLDGAKTQSLGEHLHEMRLIKEDNEIVLMQKAADISIQAHQLAMQQAKIGLAGLFEYEVVSIFDAEFKKITLNMLTHQL
;
A
#
# COMPACT_ATOMS: atom_id res chain seq x y z
N MET A 1 -16.73 6.33 3.13
CA MET A 1 -15.28 6.56 3.14
C MET A 1 -14.70 5.98 1.88
N ILE A 2 -13.89 6.75 1.16
CA ILE A 2 -13.22 6.33 -0.07
C ILE A 2 -11.72 6.49 0.16
N VAL A 3 -10.95 5.45 -0.14
CA VAL A 3 -9.49 5.48 -0.06
C VAL A 3 -8.92 4.76 -1.28
N SER A 4 -7.89 5.34 -1.89
CA SER A 4 -7.24 4.79 -3.08
C SER A 4 -5.75 4.58 -2.85
N THR A 5 -5.17 3.65 -3.61
CA THR A 5 -3.74 3.41 -3.64
C THR A 5 -2.97 4.59 -4.25
N ASN A 6 -1.65 4.65 -3.99
CA ASN A 6 -0.80 5.60 -4.70
C ASN A 6 -0.72 5.26 -6.21
N PRO A 7 -0.43 6.23 -7.08
CA PRO A 7 -0.04 5.95 -8.45
C PRO A 7 1.35 5.29 -8.51
N GLN A 8 1.56 4.40 -9.48
CA GLN A 8 2.90 3.91 -9.80
C GLN A 8 3.81 5.07 -10.22
N GLN A 9 5.09 5.00 -9.82
CA GLN A 9 6.06 6.06 -10.06
C GLN A 9 7.07 5.63 -11.12
N TYR A 10 7.22 6.43 -12.16
CA TYR A 10 8.25 6.22 -13.19
C TYR A 10 9.63 6.53 -12.63
N ARG A 11 10.60 5.67 -12.94
CA ARG A 11 12.02 5.90 -12.65
C ARG A 11 12.76 6.43 -13.88
N ASN A 12 12.65 5.72 -15.00
CA ASN A 12 13.22 6.11 -16.29
C ASN A 12 12.56 5.32 -17.42
N GLY A 13 12.16 5.99 -18.50
CA GLY A 13 11.48 5.34 -19.63
C GLY A 13 10.25 4.55 -19.18
N ASP A 14 10.26 3.26 -19.46
CA ASP A 14 9.24 2.26 -19.10
C ASP A 14 9.49 1.58 -17.74
N THR A 15 10.54 1.97 -17.02
CA THR A 15 10.90 1.38 -15.72
C THR A 15 10.22 2.11 -14.57
N HIS A 16 9.68 1.35 -13.62
CA HIS A 16 9.01 1.88 -12.43
C HIS A 16 9.86 1.69 -11.17
N TYR A 17 9.65 2.54 -10.17
CA TYR A 17 10.06 2.24 -8.80
C TYR A 17 9.21 1.11 -8.22
N PRO A 18 9.73 0.36 -7.21
CA PRO A 18 8.91 -0.60 -6.47
C PRO A 18 7.64 0.07 -5.94
N PHE A 19 6.51 -0.57 -6.20
CA PHE A 19 5.23 -0.01 -5.83
C PHE A 19 5.07 0.01 -4.29
N ARG A 20 4.59 1.14 -3.77
CA ARG A 20 4.25 1.32 -2.35
C ARG A 20 2.82 1.84 -2.25
N PRO A 21 1.88 1.07 -1.66
CA PRO A 21 0.51 1.53 -1.48
C PRO A 21 0.44 2.75 -0.57
N HIS A 22 -0.67 3.48 -0.64
CA HIS A 22 -0.95 4.57 0.28
C HIS A 22 -1.09 4.01 1.70
N SER A 23 -0.53 4.68 2.71
CA SER A 23 -0.47 4.12 4.07
C SER A 23 -1.87 3.90 4.66
N ASP A 24 -2.81 4.82 4.45
CA ASP A 24 -4.20 4.65 4.92
C ASP A 24 -4.93 3.54 4.15
N PHE A 25 -4.63 3.37 2.86
CA PHE A 25 -5.18 2.28 2.07
C PHE A 25 -4.67 0.94 2.61
N TRP A 26 -3.36 0.83 2.83
CA TRP A 26 -2.72 -0.37 3.38
C TRP A 26 -3.24 -0.69 4.79
N TYR A 27 -3.35 0.32 5.65
CA TYR A 27 -3.85 0.15 7.02
C TYR A 27 -5.26 -0.44 7.06
N LEU A 28 -6.14 0.01 6.14
CA LEU A 28 -7.54 -0.44 6.11
C LEU A 28 -7.77 -1.76 5.36
N THR A 29 -6.88 -2.14 4.44
CA THR A 29 -7.15 -3.25 3.51
C THR A 29 -6.09 -4.36 3.51
N GLY A 30 -4.88 -4.08 3.99
CA GLY A 30 -3.75 -5.00 3.86
C GLY A 30 -3.40 -5.35 2.40
N PHE A 31 -3.84 -4.54 1.42
CA PHE A 31 -3.66 -4.82 0.01
C PHE A 31 -2.66 -3.86 -0.67
N LYS A 32 -1.83 -4.41 -1.57
CA LYS A 32 -0.62 -3.74 -2.09
C LYS A 32 -0.51 -3.70 -3.61
N GLU A 33 -1.59 -3.89 -4.36
CA GLU A 33 -1.55 -3.72 -5.82
C GLU A 33 -1.96 -2.30 -6.23
N PRO A 34 -1.43 -1.76 -7.36
CA PRO A 34 -1.78 -0.43 -7.84
C PRO A 34 -3.19 -0.38 -8.45
N GLU A 35 -3.64 0.84 -8.74
CA GLU A 35 -4.95 1.13 -9.35
C GLU A 35 -6.12 0.46 -8.60
N THR A 36 -6.14 0.64 -7.28
CA THR A 36 -7.16 0.05 -6.42
C THR A 36 -7.84 1.13 -5.57
N VAL A 37 -9.16 1.02 -5.44
CA VAL A 37 -10.00 1.91 -4.63
C VAL A 37 -10.85 1.08 -3.67
N ALA A 38 -10.83 1.42 -2.39
CA ALA A 38 -11.67 0.82 -1.38
C ALA A 38 -12.74 1.82 -0.94
N VAL A 39 -13.99 1.34 -0.87
CA VAL A 39 -15.15 2.12 -0.46
C VAL A 39 -15.79 1.43 0.73
N PHE A 40 -15.86 2.16 1.83
CA PHE A 40 -16.44 1.69 3.07
C PHE A 40 -17.70 2.50 3.39
N SER A 41 -18.77 1.77 3.66
CA SER A 41 -20.02 2.26 4.23
C SER A 41 -20.25 1.59 5.59
N LYS A 42 -21.31 1.99 6.30
CA LYS A 42 -21.68 1.32 7.57
C LYS A 42 -22.01 -0.16 7.43
N LYS A 43 -22.34 -0.63 6.22
CA LYS A 43 -22.84 -2.00 5.97
C LYS A 43 -21.94 -2.81 5.04
N HIS A 44 -21.20 -2.14 4.16
CA HIS A 44 -20.48 -2.77 3.08
C HIS A 44 -19.08 -2.19 2.91
N TYR A 45 -18.13 -3.09 2.73
CA TYR A 45 -16.81 -2.85 2.17
C TYR A 45 -16.79 -3.35 0.71
N THR A 46 -16.57 -2.42 -0.21
CA THR A 46 -16.45 -2.69 -1.64
C THR A 46 -15.04 -2.33 -2.11
N ILE A 47 -14.44 -3.15 -2.96
CA ILE A 47 -13.12 -2.88 -3.54
C ILE A 47 -13.17 -2.87 -5.08
N PHE A 48 -12.51 -1.88 -5.68
CA PHE A 48 -12.25 -1.79 -7.11
C PHE A 48 -10.80 -2.12 -7.36
N LEU A 49 -10.49 -3.13 -8.15
CA LEU A 49 -9.12 -3.57 -8.41
C LEU A 49 -8.94 -4.03 -9.86
N GLN A 50 -7.69 -4.23 -10.24
CA GLN A 50 -7.37 -4.71 -11.57
C GLN A 50 -7.86 -6.16 -11.77
N GLU A 51 -8.39 -6.42 -12.96
CA GLU A 51 -8.65 -7.78 -13.40
C GLU A 51 -7.34 -8.52 -13.65
N LYS A 52 -7.43 -9.86 -13.62
CA LYS A 52 -6.34 -10.71 -14.10
C LYS A 52 -6.05 -10.41 -15.55
N ASN A 53 -4.78 -10.39 -15.90
CA ASN A 53 -4.34 -10.22 -17.28
C ASN A 53 -3.14 -11.16 -17.53
N PRO A 54 -3.39 -12.39 -18.04
CA PRO A 54 -2.33 -13.38 -18.21
C PRO A 54 -1.14 -12.90 -19.04
N ALA A 55 -1.38 -12.04 -20.04
CA ALA A 55 -0.31 -11.50 -20.87
C ALA A 55 0.60 -10.53 -20.10
N ARG A 56 0.03 -9.76 -19.15
CA ARG A 56 0.80 -8.85 -18.28
C ARG A 56 1.38 -9.52 -17.05
N GLU A 57 0.71 -10.52 -16.49
CA GLU A 57 1.17 -11.23 -15.28
C GLU A 57 2.52 -11.94 -15.48
N ILE A 58 2.87 -12.27 -16.74
CA ILE A 58 4.20 -12.78 -17.10
C ILE A 58 5.32 -11.76 -16.78
N TRP A 59 5.01 -10.47 -16.89
CA TRP A 59 5.98 -9.37 -16.74
C TRP A 59 5.85 -8.66 -15.39
N ASP A 60 4.62 -8.35 -14.98
CA ASP A 60 4.31 -7.53 -13.81
C ASP A 60 4.16 -8.36 -12.53
N GLY A 61 4.06 -9.70 -12.66
CA GLY A 61 3.72 -10.61 -11.57
C GLY A 61 2.21 -10.89 -11.47
N GLU A 62 1.85 -11.89 -10.65
CA GLU A 62 0.46 -12.29 -10.45
C GLU A 62 -0.36 -11.16 -9.82
N ARG A 63 -1.57 -10.97 -10.35
CA ARG A 63 -2.60 -10.09 -9.79
C ARG A 63 -3.62 -10.91 -9.03
N LEU A 64 -4.17 -10.37 -7.95
CA LEU A 64 -5.22 -11.03 -7.18
C LEU A 64 -6.45 -11.32 -8.05
N GLY A 65 -6.90 -10.30 -8.80
CA GLY A 65 -8.09 -10.35 -9.63
C GLY A 65 -9.41 -10.43 -8.84
N ILE A 66 -10.52 -10.16 -9.54
CA ILE A 66 -11.86 -10.04 -8.91
C ILE A 66 -12.32 -11.34 -8.25
N ALA A 67 -12.05 -12.48 -8.89
CA ALA A 67 -12.52 -13.79 -8.42
C ALA A 67 -12.03 -14.15 -7.02
N LYS A 68 -10.82 -13.73 -6.64
CA LYS A 68 -10.23 -14.00 -5.32
C LYS A 68 -10.39 -12.82 -4.35
N ALA A 69 -10.81 -11.65 -4.83
CA ALA A 69 -10.83 -10.41 -4.05
C ALA A 69 -11.72 -10.51 -2.80
N LEU A 70 -12.94 -11.04 -2.94
CA LEU A 70 -13.89 -11.15 -1.83
C LEU A 70 -13.33 -11.98 -0.68
N GLN A 71 -12.81 -13.17 -0.98
CA GLN A 71 -12.28 -14.08 0.03
C GLN A 71 -10.96 -13.60 0.62
N THR A 72 -10.07 -13.04 -0.20
CA THR A 72 -8.71 -12.69 0.24
C THR A 72 -8.69 -11.39 1.03
N LEU A 73 -9.57 -10.45 0.71
CA LEU A 73 -9.61 -9.13 1.33
C LEU A 73 -10.80 -8.93 2.28
N ASP A 74 -11.60 -9.98 2.48
CA ASP A 74 -12.84 -9.93 3.29
C ASP A 74 -13.79 -8.80 2.84
N ALA A 75 -13.84 -8.56 1.53
CA ALA A 75 -14.71 -7.57 0.91
C ALA A 75 -16.10 -8.14 0.67
N ASN A 76 -17.15 -7.32 0.84
CA ASN A 76 -18.51 -7.72 0.52
C ASN A 76 -18.76 -7.70 -1.00
N GLN A 77 -18.10 -6.81 -1.72
CA GLN A 77 -18.20 -6.66 -3.17
C GLN A 77 -16.85 -6.32 -3.79
N ALA A 78 -16.63 -6.78 -5.02
CA ALA A 78 -15.44 -6.48 -5.79
C ALA A 78 -15.83 -6.19 -7.23
N TYR A 79 -15.30 -5.11 -7.79
CA TYR A 79 -15.53 -4.71 -9.18
C TYR A 79 -14.21 -4.48 -9.91
N PRO A 80 -14.17 -4.70 -11.23
CA PRO A 80 -13.10 -4.21 -12.07
C PRO A 80 -12.88 -2.70 -11.90
N ILE A 81 -11.61 -2.27 -11.89
CA ILE A 81 -11.28 -0.84 -11.74
C ILE A 81 -11.85 0.04 -12.87
N ASN A 82 -12.02 -0.51 -14.08
CA ASN A 82 -12.64 0.18 -15.21
C ASN A 82 -14.15 0.46 -15.01
N GLU A 83 -14.81 -0.22 -14.07
CA GLU A 83 -16.20 0.02 -13.69
C GLU A 83 -16.36 1.11 -12.62
N LEU A 84 -15.25 1.69 -12.12
CA LEU A 84 -15.27 2.70 -11.05
C LEU A 84 -16.27 3.83 -11.34
N LYS A 85 -16.24 4.40 -12.55
CA LYS A 85 -17.13 5.50 -12.94
C LYS A 85 -18.61 5.12 -13.00
N ALA A 86 -18.90 3.85 -13.24
CA ALA A 86 -20.27 3.35 -13.30
C ALA A 86 -20.82 3.03 -11.91
N GLN A 87 -20.01 2.41 -11.05
CA GLN A 87 -20.47 1.87 -9.77
C GLN A 87 -20.30 2.84 -8.60
N LEU A 88 -19.23 3.64 -8.57
CA LEU A 88 -18.94 4.52 -7.43
C LEU A 88 -20.09 5.50 -7.14
N PRO A 89 -20.71 6.17 -8.15
CA PRO A 89 -21.86 7.04 -7.90
C PRO A 89 -23.05 6.31 -7.23
N LEU A 90 -23.26 5.04 -7.56
CA LEU A 90 -24.33 4.23 -6.97
C LEU A 90 -24.05 3.91 -5.49
N LEU A 91 -22.79 3.61 -5.16
CA LEU A 91 -22.36 3.30 -3.79
C LEU A 91 -22.43 4.52 -2.86
N ILE A 92 -22.23 5.72 -3.38
CA ILE A 92 -22.22 6.95 -2.59
C ILE A 92 -23.57 7.68 -2.56
N LYS A 93 -24.54 7.26 -3.38
CA LYS A 93 -25.82 7.96 -3.57
C LYS A 93 -26.59 8.21 -2.26
N GLU A 94 -26.54 7.27 -1.32
CA GLU A 94 -27.24 7.36 -0.04
C GLU A 94 -26.35 7.85 1.11
N ALA A 95 -25.10 8.24 0.82
CA ALA A 95 -24.17 8.68 1.85
C ALA A 95 -24.57 10.07 2.38
N THR A 96 -24.82 10.14 3.70
CA THR A 96 -25.04 11.43 4.38
C THR A 96 -23.76 12.24 4.53
N THR A 97 -22.61 11.56 4.56
CA THR A 97 -21.29 12.17 4.75
C THR A 97 -20.27 11.37 3.96
N LEU A 98 -19.46 12.07 3.18
CA LEU A 98 -18.38 11.49 2.39
C LEU A 98 -17.03 11.88 2.96
N TYR A 99 -16.21 10.87 3.23
CA TYR A 99 -14.82 11.04 3.67
C TYR A 99 -13.91 10.63 2.53
N TYR A 100 -13.07 11.56 2.08
CA TYR A 100 -12.15 11.37 0.96
C TYR A 100 -11.08 12.46 0.95
N ASP A 101 -9.82 12.05 0.84
CA ASP A 101 -8.68 12.94 0.66
C ASP A 101 -8.09 12.76 -0.75
N PHE A 102 -8.09 13.85 -1.52
CA PHE A 102 -7.62 13.87 -2.90
C PHE A 102 -6.10 13.81 -3.01
N LYS A 103 -5.60 13.03 -3.97
CA LYS A 103 -4.21 13.00 -4.42
C LYS A 103 -4.15 13.39 -5.90
N ALA A 104 -3.19 14.23 -6.28
CA ALA A 104 -3.03 14.67 -7.67
C ALA A 104 -2.55 13.52 -8.59
N CYS A 105 -3.48 12.68 -9.06
CA CYS A 105 -3.22 11.55 -9.96
C CYS A 105 -4.46 11.16 -10.78
N ALA A 106 -4.27 10.39 -11.84
CA ALA A 106 -5.35 10.04 -12.78
C ALA A 106 -6.52 9.32 -12.10
N LEU A 107 -6.22 8.33 -11.23
CA LEU A 107 -7.24 7.57 -10.51
C LEU A 107 -8.12 8.47 -9.62
N ASP A 108 -7.49 9.41 -8.91
CA ASP A 108 -8.22 10.31 -8.01
C ASP A 108 -8.98 11.40 -8.79
N ASN A 109 -8.54 11.76 -10.00
CA ASN A 109 -9.33 12.58 -10.92
C ASN A 109 -10.63 11.85 -11.30
N ASP A 110 -10.56 10.56 -11.63
CA ASP A 110 -11.74 9.75 -11.92
C ASP A 110 -12.67 9.66 -10.71
N ILE A 111 -12.13 9.53 -9.49
CA ILE A 111 -12.94 9.57 -8.27
C ILE A 111 -13.64 10.92 -8.12
N ILE A 112 -12.92 12.04 -8.26
CA ILE A 112 -13.49 13.39 -8.16
C ILE A 112 -14.62 13.60 -9.17
N GLU A 113 -14.44 13.15 -10.41
CA GLU A 113 -15.51 13.18 -11.41
C GLU A 113 -16.77 12.43 -10.94
N CYS A 114 -16.60 11.28 -10.28
CA CYS A 114 -17.73 10.51 -9.74
C CYS A 114 -18.43 11.18 -8.55
N LEU A 115 -17.73 12.05 -7.81
CA LEU A 115 -18.30 12.74 -6.66
C LEU A 115 -19.26 13.87 -7.07
N ASP A 116 -19.20 14.35 -8.31
CA ASP A 116 -20.11 15.36 -8.87
C ASP A 116 -20.32 16.58 -7.96
N GLY A 117 -19.22 17.12 -7.42
CA GLY A 117 -19.26 18.30 -6.53
C GLY A 117 -19.79 18.03 -5.12
N ALA A 118 -20.01 16.77 -4.74
CA ALA A 118 -20.36 16.40 -3.37
C ALA A 118 -19.29 16.89 -2.39
N LYS A 119 -19.73 17.49 -1.28
CA LYS A 119 -18.83 17.95 -0.22
C LYS A 119 -18.22 16.76 0.49
N THR A 120 -16.89 16.75 0.59
CA THR A 120 -16.13 15.75 1.33
C THR A 120 -15.56 16.32 2.62
N GLN A 121 -15.31 15.43 3.57
CA GLN A 121 -14.54 15.69 4.77
C GLN A 121 -13.21 14.94 4.69
N SER A 122 -12.20 15.44 5.39
CA SER A 122 -10.91 14.77 5.41
C SER A 122 -11.01 13.44 6.14
N LEU A 123 -10.46 12.39 5.53
CA LEU A 123 -10.40 11.07 6.12
C LEU A 123 -9.19 10.94 7.06
N GLY A 124 -8.08 11.57 6.69
CA GLY A 124 -6.81 11.56 7.42
C GLY A 124 -6.95 12.04 8.87
N GLU A 125 -7.82 13.03 9.13
CA GLU A 125 -8.08 13.49 10.51
C GLU A 125 -8.51 12.37 11.46
N HIS A 126 -9.31 11.41 10.96
CA HIS A 126 -9.80 10.30 11.77
C HIS A 126 -8.84 9.11 11.73
N LEU A 127 -8.32 8.76 10.55
CA LEU A 127 -7.41 7.62 10.40
C LEU A 127 -6.07 7.84 11.07
N HIS A 128 -5.55 9.08 11.08
CA HIS A 128 -4.26 9.35 11.72
C HIS A 128 -4.33 9.22 13.24
N GLU A 129 -5.46 9.57 13.87
CA GLU A 129 -5.70 9.32 15.28
C GLU A 129 -5.79 7.81 15.58
N MET A 130 -6.49 7.04 14.75
CA MET A 130 -6.50 5.57 14.85
C MET A 130 -5.09 5.00 14.72
N ARG A 131 -4.33 5.46 13.72
CA ARG A 131 -2.95 5.04 13.47
C ARG A 131 -1.97 5.57 14.50
N LEU A 132 -2.34 6.47 15.41
CA LEU A 132 -1.47 6.97 16.47
C LEU A 132 -1.35 5.94 17.60
N ILE A 133 -2.46 5.31 17.97
CA ILE A 133 -2.53 4.28 19.01
C ILE A 133 -2.35 2.91 18.35
N LYS A 134 -1.33 2.16 18.75
CA LYS A 134 -0.98 0.88 18.13
C LYS A 134 -1.62 -0.27 18.87
N GLU A 135 -2.12 -1.24 18.13
CA GLU A 135 -2.51 -2.54 18.68
C GLU A 135 -1.28 -3.38 19.04
N ASP A 136 -1.46 -4.38 19.92
CA ASP A 136 -0.35 -5.21 20.41
C ASP A 136 0.40 -5.92 19.27
N ASN A 137 -0.32 -6.38 18.23
CA ASN A 137 0.27 -6.98 17.04
C ASN A 137 1.12 -5.96 16.24
N GLU A 138 0.68 -4.71 16.10
CA GLU A 138 1.42 -3.64 15.45
C GLU A 138 2.70 -3.30 16.25
N ILE A 139 2.61 -3.25 17.58
CA ILE A 139 3.77 -3.04 18.45
C ILE A 139 4.79 -4.16 18.27
N VAL A 140 4.34 -5.42 18.24
CA VAL A 140 5.21 -6.58 17.97
C VAL A 140 5.87 -6.47 16.60
N LEU A 141 5.14 -6.05 15.56
CA LEU A 141 5.71 -5.82 14.23
C LEU A 141 6.74 -4.68 14.21
N MET A 142 6.46 -3.58 14.93
CA MET A 142 7.39 -2.48 15.09
C MET A 142 8.67 -2.90 15.82
N GLN A 143 8.56 -3.71 16.89
CA GLN A 143 9.71 -4.25 17.60
C GLN A 143 10.57 -5.13 16.68
N LYS A 144 9.94 -6.03 15.91
CA LYS A 144 10.65 -6.84 14.91
C LYS A 144 11.41 -5.95 13.90
N ALA A 145 10.77 -4.90 13.38
CA ALA A 145 11.43 -3.98 12.45
C ALA A 145 12.63 -3.26 13.10
N ALA A 146 12.52 -2.88 14.37
CA ALA A 146 13.62 -2.30 15.14
C ALA A 146 14.77 -3.31 15.33
N ASP A 147 14.46 -4.56 15.70
CA ASP A 147 15.47 -5.61 15.89
C ASP A 147 16.25 -5.91 14.61
N ILE A 148 15.58 -5.94 13.45
CA ILE A 148 16.24 -6.06 12.13
C ILE A 148 17.18 -4.87 11.89
N SER A 149 16.68 -3.66 12.15
CA SER A 149 17.43 -2.41 11.92
C SER A 149 18.66 -2.35 12.83
N ILE A 150 18.54 -2.77 14.09
CA ILE A 150 19.66 -2.85 15.04
C ILE A 150 20.72 -3.80 14.53
N GLN A 151 20.34 -5.01 14.08
CA GLN A 151 21.28 -5.99 13.55
C GLN A 151 22.03 -5.45 12.31
N ALA A 152 21.31 -4.84 11.36
CA ALA A 152 21.91 -4.25 10.18
C ALA A 152 22.87 -3.09 10.53
N HIS A 153 22.50 -2.22 11.47
CA HIS A 153 23.37 -1.14 11.97
C HIS A 153 24.61 -1.67 12.69
N GLN A 154 24.47 -2.67 13.55
CA GLN A 154 25.59 -3.29 14.26
C GLN A 154 26.61 -3.88 13.29
N LEU A 155 26.15 -4.57 12.24
CA LEU A 155 27.02 -5.10 11.21
C LEU A 155 27.75 -3.98 10.45
N ALA A 156 27.02 -2.94 10.02
CA ALA A 156 27.61 -1.80 9.32
C ALA A 156 28.68 -1.10 10.18
N MET A 157 28.42 -0.90 11.48
CA MET A 157 29.39 -0.31 12.43
C MET A 157 30.62 -1.19 12.64
N GLN A 158 30.44 -2.51 12.76
CA GLN A 158 31.56 -3.44 12.92
C GLN A 158 32.48 -3.43 11.69
N GLN A 159 31.90 -3.47 10.49
CA GLN A 159 32.66 -3.44 9.24
C GLN A 159 33.39 -2.11 9.04
N ALA A 160 32.74 -0.98 9.36
CA ALA A 160 33.37 0.33 9.33
C ALA A 160 34.54 0.47 10.32
N LYS A 161 34.57 -0.31 11.41
CA LYS A 161 35.60 -0.26 12.46
C LYS A 161 36.76 -1.24 12.24
N ILE A 162 36.48 -2.43 11.71
CA ILE A 162 37.43 -3.56 11.66
C ILE A 162 38.31 -3.54 10.40
N GLY A 163 37.91 -2.88 9.32
CA GLY A 163 38.70 -2.82 8.10
C GLY A 163 38.43 -1.57 7.27
N LEU A 164 39.54 -0.98 6.79
CA LEU A 164 39.66 -0.01 5.70
C LEU A 164 39.58 1.47 6.11
N ALA A 165 40.76 2.05 6.36
CA ALA A 165 40.98 3.42 5.88
C ALA A 165 40.66 3.42 4.37
N GLY A 166 39.48 3.92 3.98
CA GLY A 166 39.08 4.02 2.56
C GLY A 166 37.69 3.52 2.18
N LEU A 167 36.83 3.06 3.11
CA LEU A 167 35.42 2.84 2.77
C LEU A 167 34.70 4.16 2.52
N PHE A 168 33.91 4.21 1.46
CA PHE A 168 32.99 5.29 1.17
C PHE A 168 31.64 5.05 1.84
N GLU A 169 30.88 6.13 2.04
CA GLU A 169 29.56 6.08 2.69
C GLU A 169 28.59 5.10 2.01
N TYR A 170 28.63 4.99 0.68
CA TYR A 170 27.76 4.08 -0.07
C TYR A 170 28.08 2.60 0.20
N GLU A 171 29.31 2.26 0.55
CA GLU A 171 29.69 0.88 0.88
C GLU A 171 29.12 0.50 2.24
N VAL A 172 29.15 1.43 3.21
CA VAL A 172 28.50 1.25 4.52
C VAL A 172 26.99 1.08 4.36
N VAL A 173 26.36 1.90 3.52
CA VAL A 173 24.92 1.76 3.20
C VAL A 173 24.64 0.40 2.54
N SER A 174 25.52 -0.07 1.64
CA SER A 174 25.32 -1.36 0.97
C SER A 174 25.31 -2.55 1.94
N ILE A 175 26.15 -2.50 2.99
CA ILE A 175 26.22 -3.52 4.04
C ILE A 175 24.93 -3.53 4.85
N PHE A 176 24.46 -2.33 5.24
CA PHE A 176 23.19 -2.17 5.94
C PHE A 176 22.02 -2.73 5.11
N ASP A 177 21.89 -2.30 3.85
CA ASP A 177 20.79 -2.68 2.97
C ASP A 177 20.78 -4.19 2.68
N ALA A 178 21.96 -4.79 2.50
CA ALA A 178 22.08 -6.21 2.25
C ALA A 178 21.60 -7.03 3.46
N GLU A 179 22.04 -6.68 4.67
CA GLU A 179 21.64 -7.41 5.88
C GLU A 179 20.16 -7.18 6.20
N PHE A 180 19.67 -5.94 6.08
CA PHE A 180 18.26 -5.61 6.26
C PHE A 180 17.36 -6.44 5.32
N LYS A 181 17.71 -6.50 4.03
CA LYS A 181 16.95 -7.28 3.03
C LYS A 181 17.01 -8.77 3.32
N LYS A 182 18.20 -9.30 3.64
CA LYS A 182 18.39 -10.73 3.95
C LYS A 182 17.53 -11.18 5.13
N ILE A 183 17.57 -10.45 6.25
CA ILE A 183 16.78 -10.80 7.44
C ILE A 183 15.27 -10.68 7.12
N THR A 184 14.86 -9.63 6.43
CA THR A 184 13.46 -9.41 6.05
C THR A 184 12.92 -10.54 5.16
N LEU A 185 13.67 -10.93 4.12
CA LEU A 185 13.28 -12.00 3.20
C LEU A 185 13.18 -13.36 3.90
N ASN A 186 14.14 -13.69 4.77
CA ASN A 186 14.10 -14.94 5.54
C ASN A 186 12.87 -15.03 6.44
N MET A 187 12.43 -13.91 7.03
CA MET A 187 11.21 -13.91 7.86
C MET A 187 9.95 -14.10 7.02
N LEU A 188 9.86 -13.47 5.84
CA LEU A 188 8.73 -13.66 4.94
C LEU A 188 8.59 -15.10 4.44
N THR A 189 9.71 -15.82 4.27
CA THR A 189 9.69 -17.25 3.89
C THR A 189 9.32 -18.21 5.02
N HIS A 190 9.32 -17.76 6.28
CA HIS A 190 8.99 -18.58 7.45
C HIS A 190 7.62 -18.24 8.08
N GLN A 191 6.90 -17.26 7.53
CA GLN A 191 5.54 -16.89 7.94
C GLN A 191 4.46 -17.27 6.91
N LEU A 192 4.82 -18.00 5.86
CA LEU A 192 3.93 -18.64 4.88
C LEU A 192 4.08 -20.16 4.99
#